data_AF-A0A101DJS9-F1
#
_entry.id   AF-A0A101DJS9-F1
#
_cell.length_a   1.000
_cell.length_b   1.000
_cell.length_c   1.000
_cell.angle_alpha   90.00
_cell.angle_beta   90.00
_cell.angle_gamma   90.00
#
_symmetry.space_group_name_H-M   'P 1'
#
loop_
_entity.id
_entity.type
_entity.pdbx_description
1 polymer ?
#
loop_
_entity_poly.entity_id
_entity_poly.type
_entity_poly.pdbx_seq_one_letter_code
_entity_poly.pdbx_strand_id
1 'polypeptide(L)'
;MPEENNDFLGNYPDKFLNNLLAKVKANPNHIPIILGYSKIIEEKLSSLANDFLFILPGNLKENINLKNRHVIQDEREQNIIKKLTFWQKEHLQGKPFLPITIPYFWKKYSSFYQPIFKILNANYKFNFWEKAKYRKFTAEPKILLITSKYFLIGEIITACKKLDYQYYLLHLENQEIGSEEFIKLLLKAILEFKPDFILTINHLGVDKEGILMDLLEKLELPLASWFVDNPHLILYMYHKVKSNYSVIFTWDIDNISLLKERGFSRVYYLPLATDTTRFNPKNNLKIVNRLSIPISFVGNSMYYKVKAREEKLLSFETILQHYKQVAFEFKDSDYLVVSDFLRDHYPDLYQLWLDLPSIESKLDLETLITWQSTLEYRLENIKEILSFRPVIVGDRGWFKLLKANDLWSYHQELNYYTELPYFYGQSKINFNATSAQMKGAVNQRVFDVPASGNFLLTDYRYQIEHLFEAGKEVIYYKDKSEIKELVKFYLNKDSERNKIIEKARKRIISEHTYENRLKTLYSTMSKLFN
;
A
#
# COMPACT_ATOMS: atom_id res chain seq x y z
N MET A 1 -25.76 59.13 25.25
CA MET A 1 -25.56 57.82 25.88
C MET A 1 -26.57 56.86 25.27
N PRO A 2 -26.17 55.84 24.50
CA PRO A 2 -27.02 54.71 24.14
C PRO A 2 -26.94 53.62 25.21
N GLU A 3 -28.05 52.92 25.36
CA GLU A 3 -28.48 52.04 26.46
C GLU A 3 -27.58 50.83 26.75
N GLU A 4 -27.32 50.56 28.03
CA GLU A 4 -26.59 49.40 28.59
C GLU A 4 -27.33 48.04 28.48
N ASN A 5 -28.38 47.91 27.66
CA ASN A 5 -29.27 46.73 27.69
C ASN A 5 -29.25 45.81 26.46
N ASN A 6 -28.30 45.96 25.53
CA ASN A 6 -28.26 45.16 24.29
C ASN A 6 -27.12 44.13 24.26
N ASP A 7 -27.16 43.11 25.12
CA ASP A 7 -26.24 41.95 25.05
C ASP A 7 -26.71 40.87 24.04
N PHE A 8 -27.63 41.23 23.14
CA PHE A 8 -28.06 40.41 21.99
C PHE A 8 -28.65 39.02 22.32
N LEU A 9 -29.04 38.77 23.59
CA LEU A 9 -29.58 37.49 24.07
C LEU A 9 -31.07 37.26 23.72
N GLY A 10 -31.76 38.26 23.17
CA GLY A 10 -33.17 38.20 22.79
C GLY A 10 -34.14 38.52 23.94
N ASN A 11 -35.43 38.20 23.75
CA ASN A 11 -36.53 38.68 24.61
C ASN A 11 -36.58 38.05 26.02
N TYR A 12 -35.83 36.96 26.27
CA TYR A 12 -35.84 36.23 27.55
C TYR A 12 -34.41 35.83 27.98
N PRO A 13 -33.54 36.80 28.32
CA PRO A 13 -32.12 36.56 28.59
C PRO A 13 -31.89 35.58 29.76
N ASP A 14 -32.64 35.70 30.86
CA ASP A 14 -32.46 34.83 32.03
C ASP A 14 -32.80 33.37 31.75
N LYS A 15 -33.89 33.12 31.02
CA LYS A 15 -34.31 31.76 30.64
C LYS A 15 -33.29 31.13 29.68
N PHE A 16 -32.81 31.89 28.70
CA PHE A 16 -31.76 31.44 27.79
C PHE A 16 -30.49 31.06 28.56
N LEU A 17 -30.09 31.93 29.48
CA LEU A 17 -28.87 31.78 30.25
C LEU A 17 -28.95 30.59 31.21
N ASN A 18 -30.06 30.38 31.91
CA ASN A 18 -30.26 29.19 32.75
C ASN A 18 -30.19 27.89 31.94
N ASN A 19 -30.80 27.85 30.76
CA ASN A 19 -30.74 26.70 29.87
C ASN A 19 -29.31 26.44 29.35
N LEU A 20 -28.58 27.51 29.00
CA LEU A 20 -27.18 27.43 28.59
C LEU A 20 -26.31 26.81 29.69
N LEU A 21 -26.41 27.31 30.93
CA LEU A 21 -25.61 26.81 32.05
C LEU A 21 -25.96 25.37 32.38
N ALA A 22 -27.25 25.00 32.35
CA ALA A 22 -27.69 23.62 32.54
C ALA A 22 -27.11 22.69 31.46
N LYS A 23 -27.11 23.13 30.19
CA LYS A 23 -26.55 22.38 29.06
C LYS A 23 -25.05 22.14 29.19
N VAL A 24 -24.29 23.15 29.65
CA VAL A 24 -22.85 23.03 29.88
C VAL A 24 -22.56 22.08 31.06
N LYS A 25 -23.28 22.23 32.18
CA LYS A 25 -23.14 21.32 33.34
C LYS A 25 -23.45 19.86 33.00
N ALA A 26 -24.41 19.62 32.11
CA ALA A 26 -24.76 18.27 31.65
C ALA A 26 -23.72 17.64 30.71
N ASN A 27 -22.76 18.42 30.18
CA ASN A 27 -21.77 17.97 29.21
C ASN A 27 -20.33 18.32 29.65
N PRO A 28 -19.84 17.81 30.79
CA PRO A 28 -18.54 18.20 31.37
C PRO A 28 -17.32 17.85 30.49
N ASN A 29 -17.48 16.91 29.55
CA ASN A 29 -16.43 16.50 28.61
C ASN A 29 -16.47 17.25 27.27
N HIS A 30 -17.33 18.26 27.11
CA HIS A 30 -17.43 19.05 25.87
C HIS A 30 -16.98 20.50 26.08
N ILE A 31 -16.48 21.12 25.01
CA ILE A 31 -16.08 22.52 25.03
C ILE A 31 -17.18 23.40 24.44
N PRO A 32 -17.72 24.36 25.20
CA PRO A 32 -18.67 25.33 24.67
C PRO A 32 -18.07 26.12 23.50
N ILE A 33 -18.75 26.08 22.35
CA ILE A 33 -18.48 26.93 21.19
C ILE A 33 -19.67 27.84 20.97
N ILE A 34 -19.47 29.13 21.19
CA ILE A 34 -20.51 30.14 21.13
C ILE A 34 -20.49 30.78 19.75
N LEU A 35 -21.60 30.67 19.03
CA LEU A 35 -21.81 31.30 17.73
C LEU A 35 -22.40 32.70 17.95
N GLY A 36 -21.53 33.70 17.92
CA GLY A 36 -21.81 35.08 18.36
C GLY A 36 -20.98 35.47 19.58
N TYR A 37 -21.24 36.63 20.15
CA TYR A 37 -20.61 37.10 21.39
C TYR A 37 -21.65 37.71 22.34
N SER A 38 -21.45 37.52 23.64
CA SER A 38 -22.20 38.17 24.71
C SER A 38 -21.32 38.24 25.95
N LYS A 39 -21.27 39.42 26.57
CA LYS A 39 -20.45 39.66 27.76
C LYS A 39 -21.00 38.87 28.96
N ILE A 40 -22.32 38.76 29.07
CA ILE A 40 -22.96 38.00 30.15
C ILE A 40 -22.68 36.49 30.02
N ILE A 41 -22.72 35.94 28.79
CA ILE A 41 -22.35 34.55 28.55
C ILE A 41 -20.89 34.32 28.93
N GLU A 42 -20.00 35.23 28.54
CA GLU A 42 -18.60 35.16 28.88
C GLU A 42 -18.39 35.11 30.40
N GLU A 43 -18.94 36.06 31.15
CA GLU A 43 -18.81 36.12 32.61
C GLU A 43 -19.32 34.84 33.27
N LYS A 44 -20.47 34.32 32.83
CA LYS A 44 -21.03 33.10 33.43
C LYS A 44 -20.25 31.84 33.07
N LEU A 45 -19.81 31.67 31.83
CA LEU A 45 -19.00 30.52 31.43
C LEU A 45 -17.63 30.51 32.09
N SER A 46 -17.07 31.69 32.39
CA SER A 46 -15.82 31.85 33.15
C SER A 46 -15.79 31.06 34.44
N SER A 47 -16.94 30.94 35.10
CA SER A 47 -17.08 30.28 36.39
C SER A 47 -17.35 28.77 36.30
N LEU A 48 -17.59 28.24 35.09
CA LEU A 48 -18.15 26.89 34.88
C LEU A 48 -17.33 26.01 33.95
N ALA A 49 -16.58 26.58 33.01
CA ALA A 49 -15.78 25.84 32.05
C ALA A 49 -14.36 26.40 32.01
N ASN A 50 -13.37 25.52 32.01
CA ASN A 50 -11.96 25.90 31.92
C ASN A 50 -11.65 26.54 30.55
N ASP A 51 -12.30 26.05 29.48
CA ASP A 51 -12.10 26.53 28.12
C ASP A 51 -13.43 26.67 27.38
N PHE A 52 -13.55 27.73 26.57
CA PHE A 52 -14.63 27.96 25.61
C PHE A 52 -14.20 28.94 24.54
N LEU A 53 -14.87 28.93 23.39
CA LEU A 53 -14.54 29.79 22.25
C LEU A 53 -15.74 30.55 21.72
N PHE A 54 -15.47 31.74 21.19
CA PHE A 54 -16.43 32.52 20.43
C PHE A 54 -16.07 32.48 18.95
N ILE A 55 -17.07 32.26 18.10
CA ILE A 55 -16.94 32.33 16.64
C ILE A 55 -17.67 33.56 16.16
N LEU A 56 -16.97 34.42 15.42
CA LEU A 56 -17.51 35.66 14.90
C LEU A 56 -17.30 35.79 13.39
N PRO A 57 -18.22 36.44 12.67
CA PRO A 57 -18.03 36.72 11.25
C PRO A 57 -16.92 37.77 11.05
N GLY A 58 -16.11 37.62 10.02
CA GLY A 58 -15.01 38.55 9.72
C GLY A 58 -15.45 39.99 9.43
N ASN A 59 -16.68 40.18 8.96
CA ASN A 59 -17.26 41.50 8.70
C ASN A 59 -17.85 42.19 9.97
N LEU A 60 -17.73 41.57 11.14
CA LEU A 60 -18.12 42.18 12.42
C LEU A 60 -17.06 43.21 12.84
N LYS A 61 -17.41 44.50 12.82
CA LYS A 61 -16.50 45.63 13.13
C LYS A 61 -16.14 45.79 14.62
N GLU A 62 -16.68 44.96 15.50
CA GLU A 62 -16.45 45.06 16.95
C GLU A 62 -15.10 44.44 17.32
N ASN A 63 -14.16 45.26 17.81
CA ASN A 63 -12.93 44.79 18.42
C ASN A 63 -13.24 44.21 19.82
N ILE A 64 -13.58 42.93 19.86
CA ILE A 64 -13.86 42.21 21.10
C ILE A 64 -12.52 41.76 21.70
N ASN A 65 -12.03 42.54 22.68
CA ASN A 65 -10.79 42.25 23.40
C ASN A 65 -11.10 41.33 24.59
N LEU A 66 -10.93 40.01 24.41
CA LEU A 66 -11.10 39.05 25.50
C LEU A 66 -9.77 38.82 26.21
N LYS A 67 -9.71 39.18 27.49
CA LYS A 67 -8.58 38.79 28.35
C LYS A 67 -8.67 37.27 28.57
N ASN A 68 -7.75 36.53 27.94
CA ASN A 68 -7.47 35.10 28.14
C ASN A 68 -8.44 34.09 27.49
N ARG A 69 -9.09 34.40 26.35
CA ARG A 69 -9.97 33.45 25.63
C ARG A 69 -9.85 33.52 24.12
N HIS A 70 -10.08 32.38 23.46
CA HIS A 70 -9.94 32.28 22.01
C HIS A 70 -11.20 32.76 21.28
N VAL A 71 -11.06 33.89 20.59
CA VAL A 71 -12.00 34.35 19.57
C VAL A 71 -11.49 33.88 18.21
N ILE A 72 -12.33 33.17 17.46
CA ILE A 72 -12.06 32.83 16.07
C ILE A 72 -12.94 33.71 15.20
N GLN A 73 -12.31 34.68 14.54
CA GLN A 73 -12.96 35.57 13.59
C GLN A 73 -12.41 35.31 12.18
N ASP A 74 -13.31 35.09 11.22
CA ASP A 74 -12.97 34.89 9.80
C ASP A 74 -14.20 35.13 8.92
N GLU A 75 -13.99 35.52 7.67
CA GLU A 75 -15.07 35.70 6.69
C GLU A 75 -15.50 34.36 6.07
N ARG A 76 -14.61 33.36 6.05
CA ARG A 76 -14.85 32.07 5.39
C ARG A 76 -15.03 30.95 6.41
N GLU A 77 -16.15 30.23 6.30
CA GLU A 77 -16.48 29.07 7.15
C GLU A 77 -15.35 28.01 7.17
N GLN A 78 -14.69 27.77 6.03
CA GLN A 78 -13.64 26.76 5.90
C GLN A 78 -12.41 27.10 6.77
N ASN A 79 -12.10 28.39 6.92
CA ASN A 79 -11.01 28.84 7.77
C ASN A 79 -11.36 28.69 9.25
N ILE A 80 -12.63 28.95 9.63
CA ILE A 80 -13.13 28.71 10.98
C ILE A 80 -12.97 27.23 11.34
N ILE A 81 -13.38 26.32 10.46
CA ILE A 81 -13.26 24.88 10.69
C ILE A 81 -11.79 24.44 10.81
N LYS A 82 -10.89 24.97 9.96
CA LYS A 82 -9.44 24.70 10.08
C LYS A 82 -8.88 25.19 11.42
N LYS A 83 -9.20 26.41 11.82
CA LYS A 83 -8.75 27.01 13.10
C LYS A 83 -9.29 26.23 14.31
N LEU A 84 -10.56 25.83 14.28
CA LEU A 84 -11.17 24.96 15.31
C LEU A 84 -10.49 23.60 15.39
N THR A 85 -10.19 22.98 14.25
CA THR A 85 -9.50 21.69 14.19
C THR A 85 -8.09 21.79 14.78
N PHE A 86 -7.36 22.87 14.45
CA PHE A 86 -6.04 23.13 15.01
C PHE A 86 -6.11 23.37 16.53
N TRP A 87 -7.03 24.20 16.97
CA TRP A 87 -7.23 24.49 18.39
C TRP A 87 -7.59 23.24 19.20
N GLN A 88 -8.48 22.39 18.66
CA GLN A 88 -8.84 21.10 19.25
C GLN A 88 -7.65 20.14 19.36
N LYS A 89 -6.71 20.20 18.42
CA LYS A 89 -5.48 19.39 18.45
C LYS A 89 -4.53 19.85 19.56
N GLU A 90 -4.38 21.15 19.76
CA GLU A 90 -3.43 21.70 20.74
C GLU A 90 -3.93 21.67 22.19
N HIS A 91 -5.24 21.84 22.42
CA HIS A 91 -5.76 22.10 23.77
C HIS A 91 -6.62 20.97 24.36
N LEU A 92 -7.17 20.06 23.55
CA LEU A 92 -8.34 19.27 23.99
C LEU A 92 -8.17 17.76 24.13
N GLN A 93 -7.04 17.18 23.73
CA GLN A 93 -6.92 15.72 23.57
C GLN A 93 -8.11 15.10 22.76
N GLY A 94 -8.77 15.88 21.90
CA GLY A 94 -9.91 15.43 21.08
C GLY A 94 -11.32 15.55 21.68
N LYS A 95 -11.52 16.27 22.79
CA LYS A 95 -12.88 16.49 23.34
C LYS A 95 -13.85 17.13 22.32
N PRO A 96 -15.10 16.65 22.22
CA PRO A 96 -16.09 17.17 21.27
C PRO A 96 -16.54 18.60 21.60
N PHE A 97 -16.96 19.33 20.56
CA PHE A 97 -17.51 20.67 20.71
C PHE A 97 -18.98 20.65 21.10
N LEU A 98 -19.39 21.59 21.95
CA LEU A 98 -20.78 21.86 22.31
C LEU A 98 -21.21 23.18 21.65
N PRO A 99 -21.85 23.14 20.46
CA PRO A 99 -22.30 24.36 19.82
C PRO A 99 -23.47 25.01 20.58
N ILE A 100 -23.35 26.32 20.77
CA ILE A 100 -24.32 27.19 21.44
C ILE A 100 -24.58 28.38 20.52
N THR A 101 -25.84 28.62 20.17
CA THR A 101 -26.23 29.72 19.29
C THR A 101 -26.78 30.88 20.10
N ILE A 102 -26.31 32.11 19.82
CA ILE A 102 -26.95 33.31 20.34
C ILE A 102 -28.06 33.72 19.36
N PRO A 103 -29.34 33.86 19.79
CA PRO A 103 -30.48 34.07 18.89
C PRO A 103 -30.32 35.23 17.91
N TYR A 104 -29.79 36.37 18.37
CA TYR A 104 -29.56 37.54 17.51
C TYR A 104 -28.55 37.23 16.39
N PHE A 105 -27.38 36.69 16.76
CA PHE A 105 -26.32 36.36 15.80
C PHE A 105 -26.75 35.26 14.84
N TRP A 106 -27.45 34.25 15.34
CA TRP A 106 -28.03 33.19 14.52
C TRP A 106 -28.99 33.74 13.48
N LYS A 107 -29.87 34.67 13.86
CA LYS A 107 -30.82 35.29 12.93
C LYS A 107 -30.14 36.22 11.93
N LYS A 108 -29.20 37.06 12.38
CA LYS A 108 -28.54 38.08 11.56
C LYS A 108 -27.51 37.51 10.58
N TYR A 109 -26.81 36.45 10.98
CA TYR A 109 -25.73 35.83 10.20
C TYR A 109 -26.04 34.35 9.92
N SER A 110 -27.30 34.01 9.67
CA SER A 110 -27.77 32.63 9.50
C SER A 110 -27.01 31.88 8.40
N SER A 111 -26.75 32.54 7.26
CA SER A 111 -26.01 31.93 6.14
C SER A 111 -24.57 31.56 6.50
N PHE A 112 -23.95 32.30 7.43
CA PHE A 112 -22.60 32.03 7.95
C PHE A 112 -22.61 30.95 9.04
N TYR A 113 -23.57 30.99 9.97
CA TYR A 113 -23.56 30.08 11.12
C TYR A 113 -24.20 28.71 10.87
N GLN A 114 -25.16 28.58 9.94
CA GLN A 114 -25.82 27.29 9.67
C GLN A 114 -24.84 26.19 9.24
N PRO A 115 -23.91 26.42 8.29
CA PRO A 115 -22.93 25.41 7.89
C PRO A 115 -22.00 25.02 9.06
N ILE A 116 -21.49 26.01 9.80
CA ILE A 116 -20.62 25.81 10.96
C ILE A 116 -21.35 24.98 12.04
N PHE A 117 -22.59 25.34 12.37
CA PHE A 117 -23.39 24.62 13.37
C PHE A 117 -23.69 23.19 12.94
N LYS A 118 -23.98 22.94 11.65
CA LYS A 118 -24.20 21.58 11.14
C LYS A 118 -22.98 20.69 11.40
N ILE A 119 -21.78 21.21 11.16
CA ILE A 119 -20.51 20.50 11.40
C ILE A 119 -20.28 20.28 12.89
N LEU A 120 -20.41 21.32 13.71
CA LEU A 120 -20.22 21.23 15.17
C LEU A 120 -21.26 20.30 15.83
N ASN A 121 -22.50 20.33 15.38
CA ASN A 121 -23.57 19.50 15.93
C ASN A 121 -23.43 18.02 15.53
N ALA A 122 -22.85 17.74 14.35
CA ALA A 122 -22.47 16.38 13.97
C ALA A 122 -21.35 15.85 14.89
N ASN A 123 -20.35 16.68 15.19
CA ASN A 123 -19.28 16.36 16.14
C ASN A 123 -19.83 16.13 17.57
N TYR A 124 -20.76 16.97 18.02
CA TYR A 124 -21.46 16.84 19.30
C TYR A 124 -22.24 15.51 19.43
N LYS A 125 -22.99 15.13 18.39
CA LYS A 125 -23.88 13.94 18.44
C LYS A 125 -23.13 12.62 18.30
N PHE A 126 -21.90 12.64 17.79
CA PHE A 126 -21.16 11.43 17.48
C PHE A 126 -19.72 11.55 17.99
N ASN A 127 -19.49 11.03 19.20
CA ASN A 127 -18.15 10.89 19.75
C ASN A 127 -17.42 9.72 19.07
N PHE A 128 -17.07 9.93 17.80
CA PHE A 128 -16.34 8.96 16.98
C PHE A 128 -15.04 8.54 17.66
N TRP A 129 -14.26 9.52 18.14
CA TRP A 129 -12.91 9.29 18.65
C TRP A 129 -12.89 8.44 19.91
N GLU A 130 -13.82 8.62 20.85
CA GLU A 130 -13.92 7.70 21.99
C GLU A 130 -14.35 6.30 21.55
N LYS A 131 -15.29 6.18 20.60
CA LYS A 131 -15.75 4.87 20.13
C LYS A 131 -14.72 4.12 19.29
N ALA A 132 -13.86 4.86 18.59
CA ALA A 132 -12.80 4.31 17.76
C ALA A 132 -11.55 3.93 18.57
N LYS A 133 -11.46 4.37 19.84
CA LYS A 133 -10.46 3.89 20.79
C LYS A 133 -10.92 2.56 21.40
N TYR A 134 -10.27 1.49 21.00
CA TYR A 134 -10.41 0.16 21.58
C TYR A 134 -9.05 -0.52 21.67
N ARG A 135 -8.93 -1.47 22.60
CA ARG A 135 -7.72 -2.27 22.76
C ARG A 135 -7.62 -3.27 21.59
N LYS A 136 -6.50 -3.23 20.89
CA LYS A 136 -6.19 -4.09 19.74
C LYS A 136 -5.47 -5.34 20.26
N PHE A 137 -5.47 -6.43 19.48
CA PHE A 137 -4.79 -7.69 19.79
C PHE A 137 -5.29 -8.37 21.08
N THR A 138 -6.60 -8.28 21.37
CA THR A 138 -7.20 -8.80 22.62
C THR A 138 -7.85 -10.17 22.51
N ALA A 139 -8.12 -10.63 21.29
CA ALA A 139 -8.91 -11.83 21.02
C ALA A 139 -8.42 -12.50 19.72
N GLU A 140 -9.33 -13.15 19.01
CA GLU A 140 -9.07 -13.68 17.67
C GLU A 140 -8.59 -12.57 16.72
N PRO A 141 -7.62 -12.87 15.84
CA PRO A 141 -7.09 -11.93 14.85
C PRO A 141 -8.19 -11.27 14.01
N LYS A 142 -8.19 -9.93 13.99
CA LYS A 142 -9.08 -9.12 13.15
C LYS A 142 -8.29 -8.25 12.19
N ILE A 143 -8.38 -8.53 10.89
CA ILE A 143 -7.58 -7.84 9.88
C ILE A 143 -8.47 -7.07 8.91
N LEU A 144 -8.27 -5.76 8.81
CA LEU A 144 -8.92 -4.95 7.77
C LEU A 144 -8.05 -4.93 6.51
N LEU A 145 -8.53 -5.54 5.43
CA LEU A 145 -7.84 -5.61 4.14
C LEU A 145 -8.25 -4.43 3.26
N ILE A 146 -7.29 -3.70 2.71
CA ILE A 146 -7.54 -2.63 1.72
C ILE A 146 -7.01 -3.07 0.36
N THR A 147 -7.80 -2.88 -0.70
CA THR A 147 -7.37 -3.24 -2.07
C THR A 147 -8.00 -2.40 -3.19
N SER A 148 -7.24 -2.22 -4.27
CA SER A 148 -7.69 -1.71 -5.57
C SER A 148 -7.71 -2.79 -6.67
N LYS A 149 -7.91 -4.07 -6.29
CA LYS A 149 -7.92 -5.28 -7.16
C LYS A 149 -6.53 -5.88 -7.44
N TYR A 150 -5.75 -6.15 -6.40
CA TYR A 150 -4.49 -6.89 -6.51
C TYR A 150 -4.67 -8.40 -6.24
N PHE A 151 -4.05 -9.27 -7.03
CA PHE A 151 -4.31 -10.72 -6.97
C PHE A 151 -3.90 -11.39 -5.64
N LEU A 152 -2.87 -10.89 -4.95
CA LEU A 152 -2.49 -11.49 -3.66
C LEU A 152 -3.54 -11.38 -2.56
N ILE A 153 -4.52 -10.47 -2.70
CA ILE A 153 -5.60 -10.33 -1.71
C ILE A 153 -6.48 -11.58 -1.68
N GLY A 154 -6.68 -12.25 -2.83
CA GLY A 154 -7.40 -13.53 -2.86
C GLY A 154 -6.70 -14.59 -2.02
N GLU A 155 -5.38 -14.63 -2.06
CA GLU A 155 -4.57 -15.59 -1.32
C GLU A 155 -4.54 -15.30 0.18
N ILE A 156 -4.48 -14.02 0.56
CA ILE A 156 -4.63 -13.60 1.97
C ILE A 156 -6.02 -13.97 2.50
N ILE A 157 -7.08 -13.75 1.72
CA ILE A 157 -8.44 -14.13 2.11
C ILE A 157 -8.56 -15.64 2.33
N THR A 158 -8.00 -16.45 1.42
CA THR A 158 -7.96 -17.91 1.59
C THR A 158 -7.20 -18.30 2.86
N ALA A 159 -6.06 -17.65 3.13
CA ALA A 159 -5.29 -17.88 4.34
C ALA A 159 -6.05 -17.49 5.61
N CYS A 160 -6.74 -16.33 5.63
CA CYS A 160 -7.58 -15.92 6.76
C CYS A 160 -8.65 -16.98 7.05
N LYS A 161 -9.36 -17.46 6.02
CA LYS A 161 -10.39 -18.49 6.17
C LYS A 161 -9.85 -19.80 6.75
N LYS A 162 -8.67 -20.24 6.30
CA LYS A 162 -8.05 -21.47 6.81
C LYS A 162 -7.54 -21.34 8.24
N LEU A 163 -7.15 -20.14 8.65
CA LEU A 163 -6.67 -19.85 9.99
C LEU A 163 -7.78 -19.44 10.96
N ASP A 164 -9.02 -19.35 10.48
CA ASP A 164 -10.16 -18.79 11.21
C ASP A 164 -9.90 -17.36 11.71
N TYR A 165 -9.16 -16.58 10.92
CA TYR A 165 -8.94 -15.16 11.19
C TYR A 165 -10.10 -14.37 10.65
N GLN A 166 -10.65 -13.49 11.48
CA GLN A 166 -11.68 -12.56 11.06
C GLN A 166 -11.05 -11.49 10.15
N TYR A 167 -11.72 -11.20 9.04
CA TYR A 167 -11.26 -10.17 8.12
C TYR A 167 -12.44 -9.36 7.57
N TYR A 168 -12.16 -8.10 7.25
CA TYR A 168 -13.07 -7.23 6.52
C TYR A 168 -12.35 -6.72 5.27
N LEU A 169 -13.01 -6.78 4.12
CA LEU A 169 -12.43 -6.35 2.85
C LEU A 169 -13.02 -5.00 2.43
N LEU A 170 -12.17 -3.99 2.34
CA LEU A 170 -12.52 -2.66 1.85
C LEU A 170 -12.00 -2.48 0.42
N HIS A 171 -12.93 -2.42 -0.53
CA HIS A 171 -12.63 -2.25 -1.95
C HIS A 171 -12.59 -0.77 -2.34
N LEU A 172 -11.57 -0.39 -3.12
CA LEU A 172 -11.44 0.90 -3.78
C LEU A 172 -12.01 0.79 -5.20
N GLU A 173 -13.18 1.39 -5.44
CA GLU A 173 -13.84 1.34 -6.75
C GLU A 173 -13.14 2.21 -7.80
N ASN A 174 -12.77 3.43 -7.42
CA ASN A 174 -11.97 4.36 -8.19
C ASN A 174 -10.63 4.53 -7.47
N GLN A 175 -9.50 4.46 -8.17
CA GLN A 175 -8.15 4.54 -7.59
C GLN A 175 -7.84 5.88 -6.85
N GLU A 176 -8.84 6.75 -6.67
CA GLU A 176 -8.82 7.97 -5.87
C GLU A 176 -8.93 7.65 -4.37
N ILE A 177 -7.77 7.39 -3.79
CA ILE A 177 -7.57 7.22 -2.35
C ILE A 177 -7.66 8.59 -1.68
N GLY A 178 -8.31 8.68 -0.52
CA GLY A 178 -8.51 9.95 0.20
C GLY A 178 -9.78 10.72 -0.20
N SER A 179 -10.60 10.17 -1.11
CA SER A 179 -11.95 10.68 -1.35
C SER A 179 -12.78 10.63 -0.06
N GLU A 180 -13.70 11.58 0.12
CA GLU A 180 -14.57 11.61 1.30
C GLU A 180 -15.35 10.30 1.50
N GLU A 181 -15.73 9.66 0.39
CA GLU A 181 -16.47 8.41 0.40
C GLU A 181 -15.62 7.25 0.93
N PHE A 182 -14.37 7.11 0.46
CA PHE A 182 -13.45 6.10 0.98
C PHE A 182 -13.22 6.27 2.48
N ILE A 183 -12.95 7.51 2.93
CA ILE A 183 -12.75 7.78 4.35
C ILE A 183 -14.00 7.43 5.16
N LYS A 184 -15.21 7.76 4.69
CA LYS A 184 -16.46 7.38 5.36
C LYS A 184 -16.61 5.86 5.48
N LEU A 185 -16.33 5.11 4.41
CA LEU A 185 -16.39 3.64 4.43
C LEU A 185 -15.35 3.02 5.37
N LEU A 186 -14.12 3.56 5.36
CA LEU A 186 -13.05 3.15 6.25
C LEU A 186 -13.42 3.35 7.73
N LEU A 187 -13.89 4.55 8.09
CA LEU A 187 -14.27 4.86 9.46
C LEU A 187 -15.43 3.99 9.95
N LYS A 188 -16.41 3.72 9.06
CA LYS A 188 -17.51 2.79 9.36
C LYS A 188 -16.99 1.37 9.63
N ALA A 189 -16.13 0.86 8.76
CA ALA A 189 -15.52 -0.46 8.94
C ALA A 189 -14.73 -0.55 10.25
N ILE A 190 -13.96 0.48 10.60
CA ILE A 190 -13.18 0.51 11.85
C ILE A 190 -14.09 0.44 13.09
N LEU A 191 -15.22 1.15 13.09
CA LEU A 191 -16.15 1.15 14.22
C LEU A 191 -16.92 -0.16 14.38
N GLU A 192 -17.36 -0.75 13.27
CA GLU A 192 -18.20 -1.95 13.27
C GLU A 192 -17.34 -3.21 13.46
N PHE A 193 -16.23 -3.32 12.73
CA PHE A 193 -15.38 -4.51 12.71
C PHE A 193 -14.36 -4.53 13.85
N LYS A 194 -13.84 -3.34 14.23
CA LYS A 194 -12.77 -3.14 15.22
C LYS A 194 -11.50 -3.97 14.92
N PRO A 195 -10.80 -3.69 13.80
CA PRO A 195 -9.60 -4.43 13.41
C PRO A 195 -8.42 -4.23 14.37
N ASP A 196 -7.58 -5.25 14.50
CA ASP A 196 -6.29 -5.14 15.18
C ASP A 196 -5.30 -4.26 14.38
N PHE A 197 -5.34 -4.39 13.05
CA PHE A 197 -4.54 -3.60 12.12
C PHE A 197 -5.14 -3.62 10.71
N ILE A 198 -4.64 -2.73 9.88
CA ILE A 198 -4.93 -2.69 8.45
C ILE A 198 -3.82 -3.41 7.68
N LEU A 199 -4.15 -4.24 6.70
CA LEU A 199 -3.20 -4.87 5.78
C LEU A 199 -3.42 -4.39 4.35
N THR A 200 -2.34 -3.94 3.71
CA THR A 200 -2.29 -3.60 2.29
C THR A 200 -1.10 -4.26 1.60
N ILE A 201 -1.24 -4.51 0.29
CA ILE A 201 -0.15 -4.97 -0.58
C ILE A 201 0.42 -3.78 -1.36
N ASN A 202 1.74 -3.65 -1.42
CA ASN A 202 2.43 -2.60 -2.21
C ASN A 202 1.93 -1.17 -1.91
N HIS A 203 1.53 -0.91 -0.66
CA HIS A 203 0.91 0.35 -0.25
C HIS A 203 -0.34 0.76 -1.04
N LEU A 204 -0.98 -0.19 -1.74
CA LEU A 204 -2.20 0.09 -2.51
C LEU A 204 -3.33 0.50 -1.58
N GLY A 205 -3.91 1.67 -1.82
CA GLY A 205 -4.94 2.22 -0.93
C GLY A 205 -4.41 3.18 0.12
N VAL A 206 -3.12 3.52 0.10
CA VAL A 206 -2.55 4.64 0.85
C VAL A 206 -2.39 5.83 -0.10
N ASP A 207 -2.71 7.04 0.37
CA ASP A 207 -2.59 8.27 -0.43
C ASP A 207 -1.18 8.88 -0.33
N LYS A 208 -0.78 9.63 -1.36
CA LYS A 208 0.56 10.24 -1.45
C LYS A 208 0.74 11.38 -0.45
N GLU A 209 -0.36 12.03 -0.12
CA GLU A 209 -0.49 13.22 0.72
C GLU A 209 -0.36 12.90 2.22
N GLY A 210 -0.52 11.64 2.62
CA GLY A 210 -0.41 11.16 4.00
C GLY A 210 -1.69 11.31 4.84
N ILE A 211 -2.83 11.64 4.22
CA ILE A 211 -4.14 11.83 4.87
C ILE A 211 -4.57 10.55 5.60
N LEU A 212 -4.45 9.38 4.96
CA LEU A 212 -4.77 8.10 5.57
C LEU A 212 -3.85 7.84 6.76
N MET A 213 -2.54 8.05 6.61
CA MET A 213 -1.63 7.81 7.74
C MET A 213 -1.90 8.73 8.91
N ASP A 214 -2.12 10.04 8.68
CA ASP A 214 -2.50 10.99 9.71
C ASP A 214 -3.80 10.57 10.43
N LEU A 215 -4.75 9.97 9.71
CA LEU A 215 -5.97 9.45 10.29
C LEU A 215 -5.70 8.20 11.15
N LEU A 216 -4.92 7.26 10.64
CA LEU A 216 -4.58 6.01 11.33
C LEU A 216 -3.79 6.26 12.61
N GLU A 217 -2.88 7.23 12.61
CA GLU A 217 -2.17 7.66 13.82
C GLU A 217 -3.12 8.18 14.89
N LYS A 218 -4.10 9.02 14.52
CA LYS A 218 -5.12 9.53 15.46
C LYS A 218 -6.01 8.42 16.02
N LEU A 219 -6.20 7.35 15.26
CA LEU A 219 -6.94 6.15 15.65
C LEU A 219 -6.09 5.13 16.42
N GLU A 220 -4.79 5.40 16.53
CA GLU A 220 -3.78 4.46 17.04
C GLU A 220 -3.89 3.09 16.35
N LEU A 221 -4.29 3.07 15.06
CA LEU A 221 -4.58 1.87 14.29
C LEU A 221 -3.40 1.58 13.35
N PRO A 222 -2.63 0.52 13.59
CA PRO A 222 -1.45 0.26 12.79
C PRO A 222 -1.77 -0.22 11.38
N LEU A 223 -0.88 0.13 10.45
CA LEU A 223 -0.87 -0.30 9.05
C LEU A 223 0.28 -1.27 8.83
N ALA A 224 -0.02 -2.48 8.40
CA ALA A 224 0.92 -3.41 7.80
C ALA A 224 0.90 -3.23 6.27
N SER A 225 2.05 -2.92 5.68
CA SER A 225 2.20 -2.87 4.23
C SER A 225 3.17 -3.95 3.77
N TRP A 226 2.65 -4.98 3.10
CA TRP A 226 3.45 -6.05 2.55
C TRP A 226 3.77 -5.75 1.08
N PHE A 227 5.02 -5.40 0.83
CA PHE A 227 5.52 -5.25 -0.51
C PHE A 227 5.83 -6.63 -1.10
N VAL A 228 5.49 -6.77 -2.37
CA VAL A 228 5.80 -7.89 -3.27
C VAL A 228 6.35 -7.40 -4.61
N ASP A 229 6.53 -6.09 -4.73
CA ASP A 229 7.13 -5.38 -5.86
C ASP A 229 7.96 -4.18 -5.36
N ASN A 230 8.91 -3.68 -6.17
CA ASN A 230 10.02 -2.83 -5.72
C ASN A 230 9.50 -1.62 -4.91
N PRO A 231 9.75 -1.56 -3.59
CA PRO A 231 9.22 -0.48 -2.76
C PRO A 231 9.83 0.86 -3.16
N HIS A 232 11.00 0.88 -3.81
CA HIS A 232 11.57 2.11 -4.39
C HIS A 232 10.64 2.73 -5.43
N LEU A 233 10.18 1.93 -6.39
CA LEU A 233 9.34 2.41 -7.49
C LEU A 233 7.93 2.83 -7.03
N ILE A 234 7.53 2.41 -5.82
CA ILE A 234 6.22 2.71 -5.24
C ILE A 234 6.33 3.89 -4.27
N LEU A 235 7.15 3.76 -3.22
CA LEU A 235 7.19 4.68 -2.09
C LEU A 235 7.79 6.05 -2.44
N TYR A 236 8.59 6.16 -3.52
CA TYR A 236 9.17 7.45 -3.91
C TYR A 236 8.13 8.50 -4.30
N MET A 237 6.89 8.07 -4.59
CA MET A 237 5.77 8.97 -4.86
C MET A 237 5.09 9.52 -3.58
N TYR A 238 5.52 9.10 -2.39
CA TYR A 238 4.82 9.37 -1.13
C TYR A 238 5.65 10.28 -0.22
N HIS A 239 5.13 11.47 0.09
CA HIS A 239 5.88 12.49 0.85
C HIS A 239 5.71 12.39 2.37
N LYS A 240 4.67 11.71 2.87
CA LYS A 240 4.27 11.71 4.30
C LYS A 240 3.81 10.35 4.88
N VAL A 241 4.21 9.24 4.30
CA VAL A 241 3.80 7.89 4.79
C VAL A 241 4.68 7.34 5.93
N LYS A 242 5.63 8.14 6.43
CA LYS A 242 6.51 7.75 7.52
C LYS A 242 5.77 7.89 8.84
N SER A 243 5.53 6.77 9.51
CA SER A 243 4.77 6.71 10.75
C SER A 243 5.27 5.56 11.63
N ASN A 244 5.27 5.75 12.94
CA ASN A 244 5.50 4.66 13.90
C ASN A 244 4.36 3.63 13.92
N TYR A 245 3.20 3.98 13.34
CA TYR A 245 2.07 3.08 13.12
C TYR A 245 2.14 2.34 11.79
N SER A 246 3.13 2.65 10.93
CA SER A 246 3.38 1.93 9.68
C SER A 246 4.47 0.87 9.88
N VAL A 247 4.16 -0.36 9.47
CA VAL A 247 5.10 -1.49 9.48
C VAL A 247 5.22 -2.02 8.06
N ILE A 248 6.45 -2.02 7.55
CA ILE A 248 6.76 -2.52 6.22
C ILE A 248 7.22 -3.97 6.32
N PHE A 249 6.62 -4.82 5.49
CA PHE A 249 7.12 -6.15 5.20
C PHE A 249 7.62 -6.17 3.75
N THR A 250 8.86 -6.58 3.54
CA THR A 250 9.46 -6.70 2.19
C THR A 250 9.80 -8.16 1.89
N TRP A 251 9.44 -8.63 0.71
CA TRP A 251 9.82 -9.96 0.19
C TRP A 251 11.28 -10.05 -0.26
N ASP A 252 11.98 -8.91 -0.32
CA ASP A 252 13.37 -8.81 -0.71
C ASP A 252 14.18 -8.20 0.45
N ILE A 253 15.16 -8.98 0.95
CA ILE A 253 16.04 -8.60 2.07
C ILE A 253 16.86 -7.35 1.73
N ASP A 254 17.24 -7.18 0.47
CA ASP A 254 18.11 -6.09 0.03
C ASP A 254 17.47 -4.71 0.25
N ASN A 255 16.13 -4.66 0.28
CA ASN A 255 15.39 -3.41 0.53
C ASN A 255 15.37 -2.98 2.01
N ILE A 256 15.74 -3.83 2.97
CA ILE A 256 15.57 -3.54 4.40
C ILE A 256 16.39 -2.33 4.84
N SER A 257 17.69 -2.34 4.54
CA SER A 257 18.60 -1.24 4.93
C SER A 257 18.19 0.06 4.26
N LEU A 258 17.91 0.01 2.95
CA LEU A 258 17.50 1.17 2.17
C LEU A 258 16.19 1.80 2.69
N LEU A 259 15.20 0.98 3.07
CA LEU A 259 13.95 1.47 3.65
C LEU A 259 14.16 2.08 5.04
N LYS A 260 15.06 1.52 5.86
CA LYS A 260 15.41 2.08 7.17
C LYS A 260 16.13 3.41 7.05
N GLU A 261 17.10 3.53 6.14
CA GLU A 261 17.80 4.79 5.84
C GLU A 261 16.84 5.88 5.37
N ARG A 262 15.75 5.49 4.68
CA ARG A 262 14.66 6.41 4.31
C ARG A 262 13.74 6.82 5.45
N GLY A 263 13.93 6.27 6.65
CA GLY A 263 13.20 6.65 7.86
C GLY A 263 12.01 5.75 8.19
N PHE A 264 11.87 4.58 7.56
CA PHE A 264 10.94 3.55 8.05
C PHE A 264 11.59 2.79 9.19
N SER A 265 11.14 3.03 10.42
CA SER A 265 11.74 2.42 11.63
C SER A 265 11.41 0.93 11.79
N ARG A 266 10.31 0.46 11.19
CA ARG A 266 9.76 -0.89 11.35
C ARG A 266 9.68 -1.60 10.00
N VAL A 267 10.80 -2.21 9.59
CA VAL A 267 10.92 -2.94 8.32
C VAL A 267 11.35 -4.39 8.59
N TYR A 268 10.58 -5.34 8.07
CA TYR A 268 10.76 -6.78 8.31
C TYR A 268 10.80 -7.55 7.00
N TYR A 269 11.59 -8.63 6.96
CA TYR A 269 11.57 -9.57 5.86
C TYR A 269 10.31 -10.46 5.93
N LEU A 270 9.59 -10.57 4.81
CA LEU A 270 8.48 -11.51 4.65
C LEU A 270 8.44 -12.01 3.20
N PRO A 271 9.01 -13.19 2.90
CA PRO A 271 9.11 -13.69 1.54
C PRO A 271 7.73 -13.99 0.95
N LEU A 272 7.68 -14.13 -0.37
CA LEU A 272 6.50 -14.68 -1.05
C LEU A 272 6.16 -16.09 -0.54
N ALA A 273 5.00 -16.57 -0.96
CA ALA A 273 4.41 -17.84 -0.53
C ALA A 273 3.45 -18.34 -1.60
N THR A 274 2.85 -19.52 -1.39
CA THR A 274 1.84 -20.09 -2.30
C THR A 274 0.55 -20.44 -1.56
N ASP A 275 -0.56 -20.48 -2.29
CA ASP A 275 -1.79 -21.11 -1.81
C ASP A 275 -1.90 -22.54 -2.31
N THR A 276 -1.81 -23.45 -1.34
CA THR A 276 -1.87 -24.89 -1.53
C THR A 276 -3.26 -25.42 -1.91
N THR A 277 -4.32 -24.62 -1.81
CA THR A 277 -5.62 -24.99 -2.40
C THR A 277 -5.62 -24.85 -3.91
N ARG A 278 -4.97 -23.78 -4.39
CA ARG A 278 -4.92 -23.41 -5.79
C ARG A 278 -3.82 -24.15 -6.54
N PHE A 279 -2.59 -24.07 -6.04
CA PHE A 279 -1.45 -24.81 -6.55
C PHE A 279 -1.39 -26.19 -5.89
N ASN A 280 -2.41 -26.99 -6.21
CA ASN A 280 -2.57 -28.35 -5.73
C ASN A 280 -2.40 -29.34 -6.89
N PRO A 281 -1.56 -30.38 -6.77
CA PRO A 281 -1.41 -31.40 -7.80
C PRO A 281 -2.73 -32.10 -8.17
N LYS A 282 -3.71 -32.15 -7.25
CA LYS A 282 -5.04 -32.70 -7.53
C LYS A 282 -5.80 -31.92 -8.60
N ASN A 283 -5.53 -30.62 -8.74
CA ASN A 283 -6.14 -29.81 -9.80
C ASN A 283 -5.62 -30.27 -11.18
N ASN A 284 -4.38 -30.74 -11.25
CA ASN A 284 -3.77 -31.26 -12.47
C ASN A 284 -4.29 -32.64 -12.88
N LEU A 285 -4.91 -33.39 -11.96
CA LEU A 285 -5.49 -34.72 -12.27
C LEU A 285 -6.69 -34.64 -13.22
N LYS A 286 -7.32 -33.47 -13.35
CA LYS A 286 -8.42 -33.23 -14.30
C LYS A 286 -7.94 -33.00 -15.73
N ILE A 287 -6.63 -32.94 -15.96
CA ILE A 287 -6.04 -32.77 -17.29
C ILE A 287 -6.03 -34.15 -17.97
N VAL A 288 -7.03 -34.37 -18.83
CA VAL A 288 -7.32 -35.66 -19.49
C VAL A 288 -6.18 -36.16 -20.40
N ASN A 289 -5.24 -35.28 -20.76
CA ASN A 289 -3.99 -35.62 -21.43
C ASN A 289 -2.88 -34.83 -20.75
N ARG A 290 -1.96 -35.47 -20.00
CA ARG A 290 -0.69 -34.81 -19.61
C ARG A 290 -0.02 -34.32 -20.88
N LEU A 291 -0.20 -33.04 -21.21
CA LEU A 291 0.35 -32.45 -22.41
C LEU A 291 1.87 -32.55 -22.34
N SER A 292 2.46 -32.79 -23.50
CA SER A 292 3.84 -33.21 -23.70
C SER A 292 4.77 -32.02 -23.92
N ILE A 293 4.61 -30.91 -23.20
CA ILE A 293 5.48 -29.73 -23.40
C ILE A 293 6.84 -30.04 -22.78
N PRO A 294 7.94 -30.10 -23.57
CA PRO A 294 9.25 -30.38 -22.99
C PRO A 294 9.67 -29.28 -22.01
N ILE A 295 9.48 -28.04 -22.41
CA ILE A 295 9.87 -26.87 -21.62
C ILE A 295 8.94 -25.70 -21.93
N SER A 296 8.58 -24.93 -20.90
CA SER A 296 7.81 -23.70 -21.05
C SER A 296 8.39 -22.56 -20.25
N PHE A 297 8.20 -21.34 -20.73
CA PHE A 297 8.47 -20.11 -19.98
C PHE A 297 7.17 -19.31 -19.84
N VAL A 298 6.90 -18.76 -18.66
CA VAL A 298 5.73 -17.90 -18.42
C VAL A 298 6.20 -16.53 -17.96
N GLY A 299 6.06 -15.51 -18.81
CA GLY A 299 6.42 -14.15 -18.43
C GLY A 299 6.23 -13.13 -19.56
N ASN A 300 5.92 -11.91 -19.14
CA ASN A 300 5.86 -10.76 -20.04
C ASN A 300 7.25 -10.46 -20.64
N SER A 301 7.32 -10.12 -21.91
CA SER A 301 8.54 -9.73 -22.63
C SER A 301 9.10 -8.39 -22.18
N MET A 302 8.29 -7.57 -21.52
CA MET A 302 8.52 -6.16 -21.21
C MET A 302 8.63 -5.24 -22.42
N TYR A 303 8.56 -5.74 -23.67
CA TYR A 303 8.79 -4.94 -24.88
C TYR A 303 7.85 -3.73 -24.96
N TYR A 304 6.53 -3.94 -24.89
CA TYR A 304 5.57 -2.84 -24.98
C TYR A 304 5.62 -1.91 -23.76
N LYS A 305 5.98 -2.44 -22.59
CA LYS A 305 6.16 -1.65 -21.38
C LYS A 305 7.37 -0.73 -21.48
N VAL A 306 8.48 -1.22 -22.03
CA VAL A 306 9.66 -0.39 -22.38
C VAL A 306 9.27 0.67 -23.40
N LYS A 307 8.60 0.29 -24.50
CA LYS A 307 8.14 1.26 -25.52
C LYS A 307 7.27 2.37 -24.94
N ALA A 308 6.31 2.02 -24.08
CA ALA A 308 5.47 3.01 -23.41
C ALA A 308 6.26 3.95 -22.46
N ARG A 309 7.39 3.51 -21.91
CA ARG A 309 8.28 4.37 -21.11
C ARG A 309 9.20 5.23 -21.97
N GLU A 310 9.71 4.70 -23.08
CA GLU A 310 10.45 5.49 -24.08
C GLU A 310 9.60 6.66 -24.58
N GLU A 311 8.33 6.41 -24.92
CA GLU A 311 7.39 7.44 -25.41
C GLU A 311 7.21 8.61 -24.43
N LYS A 312 7.24 8.34 -23.12
CA LYS A 312 7.13 9.38 -22.09
C LYS A 312 8.40 10.22 -21.94
N LEU A 313 9.53 9.74 -22.44
CA LEU A 313 10.83 10.37 -22.29
C LEU A 313 11.38 10.90 -23.63
N LEU A 314 10.54 11.01 -24.67
CA LEU A 314 10.94 11.47 -26.02
C LEU A 314 11.61 12.84 -26.04
N SER A 315 11.26 13.73 -25.11
CA SER A 315 11.89 15.05 -24.98
C SER A 315 13.32 15.01 -24.41
N PHE A 316 13.80 13.84 -23.97
CA PHE A 316 15.10 13.66 -23.33
C PHE A 316 16.00 12.76 -24.19
N GLU A 317 16.39 13.24 -25.37
CA GLU A 317 17.09 12.47 -26.39
C GLU A 317 18.39 11.81 -25.89
N THR A 318 19.21 12.53 -25.12
CA THR A 318 20.46 11.99 -24.58
C THR A 318 20.23 10.79 -23.66
N ILE A 319 19.17 10.83 -22.84
CA ILE A 319 18.78 9.69 -22.01
C ILE A 319 18.38 8.51 -22.91
N LEU A 320 17.54 8.75 -23.92
CA LEU A 320 17.07 7.70 -24.84
C LEU A 320 18.18 7.10 -25.72
N GLN A 321 19.25 7.85 -25.98
CA GLN A 321 20.42 7.33 -26.71
C GLN A 321 21.21 6.30 -25.89
N HIS A 322 21.29 6.48 -24.56
CA HIS A 322 22.20 5.69 -23.71
C HIS A 322 21.49 4.65 -22.81
N TYR A 323 20.17 4.76 -22.61
CA TYR A 323 19.47 3.95 -21.59
C TYR A 323 19.64 2.43 -21.76
N LYS A 324 19.81 1.93 -22.99
CA LYS A 324 20.02 0.49 -23.25
C LYS A 324 21.37 0.01 -22.74
N GLN A 325 22.44 0.79 -22.96
CA GLN A 325 23.75 0.46 -22.43
C GLN A 325 23.72 0.48 -20.89
N VAL A 326 23.12 1.54 -20.32
CA VAL A 326 22.93 1.64 -18.87
C VAL A 326 22.14 0.44 -18.35
N ALA A 327 21.07 0.04 -19.03
CA ALA A 327 20.26 -1.12 -18.65
C ALA A 327 21.03 -2.43 -18.74
N PHE A 328 21.87 -2.61 -19.75
CA PHE A 328 22.72 -3.78 -19.91
C PHE A 328 23.70 -3.92 -18.74
N GLU A 329 24.36 -2.84 -18.34
CA GLU A 329 25.31 -2.84 -17.22
C GLU A 329 24.60 -2.88 -15.86
N PHE A 330 23.49 -2.15 -15.70
CA PHE A 330 22.66 -2.19 -14.49
C PHE A 330 22.13 -3.59 -14.24
N LYS A 331 21.77 -4.36 -15.27
CA LYS A 331 21.28 -5.74 -15.15
C LYS A 331 22.23 -6.61 -14.32
N ASP A 332 23.54 -6.51 -14.57
CA ASP A 332 24.60 -7.35 -14.00
C ASP A 332 25.26 -6.75 -12.74
N SER A 333 24.82 -5.56 -12.31
CA SER A 333 25.33 -4.91 -11.09
C SER A 333 24.54 -5.29 -9.83
N ASP A 334 25.10 -4.99 -8.66
CA ASP A 334 24.45 -5.19 -7.35
C ASP A 334 23.58 -4.00 -6.91
N TYR A 335 23.44 -2.96 -7.75
CA TYR A 335 22.64 -1.79 -7.42
C TYR A 335 21.14 -2.12 -7.47
N LEU A 336 20.42 -1.73 -6.42
CA LEU A 336 18.96 -1.86 -6.33
C LEU A 336 18.21 -0.69 -6.96
N VAL A 337 18.89 0.45 -7.04
CA VAL A 337 18.34 1.74 -7.44
C VAL A 337 19.11 2.25 -8.64
N VAL A 338 18.37 2.59 -9.70
CA VAL A 338 18.96 3.07 -10.96
C VAL A 338 19.66 4.42 -10.77
N SER A 339 19.10 5.33 -9.99
CA SER A 339 19.72 6.64 -9.74
C SER A 339 21.06 6.54 -8.99
N ASP A 340 21.20 5.60 -8.06
CA ASP A 340 22.49 5.31 -7.41
C ASP A 340 23.51 4.76 -8.41
N PHE A 341 23.09 3.83 -9.28
CA PHE A 341 23.95 3.30 -10.35
C PHE A 341 24.39 4.40 -11.34
N LEU A 342 23.46 5.28 -11.74
CA LEU A 342 23.77 6.42 -12.60
C LEU A 342 24.77 7.36 -11.93
N ARG A 343 24.58 7.69 -10.65
CA ARG A 343 25.49 8.59 -9.92
C ARG A 343 26.93 8.08 -9.96
N ASP A 344 27.10 6.78 -9.75
CA ASP A 344 28.41 6.19 -9.53
C ASP A 344 29.11 5.78 -10.85
N HIS A 345 28.35 5.48 -11.91
CA HIS A 345 28.89 5.01 -13.20
C HIS A 345 28.67 5.95 -14.39
N TYR A 346 27.65 6.81 -14.34
CA TYR A 346 27.23 7.70 -15.42
C TYR A 346 26.89 9.10 -14.90
N PRO A 347 27.85 9.85 -14.32
CA PRO A 347 27.59 11.11 -13.64
C PRO A 347 26.89 12.16 -14.53
N ASP A 348 27.19 12.17 -15.83
CA ASP A 348 26.51 13.05 -16.79
C ASP A 348 25.01 12.71 -16.95
N LEU A 349 24.67 11.42 -17.03
CA LEU A 349 23.27 10.97 -17.08
C LEU A 349 22.57 11.12 -15.73
N TYR A 350 23.30 11.00 -14.62
CA TYR A 350 22.76 11.30 -13.30
C TYR A 350 22.39 12.77 -13.16
N GLN A 351 23.20 13.68 -13.70
CA GLN A 351 22.86 15.11 -13.74
C GLN A 351 21.58 15.35 -14.57
N LEU A 352 21.45 14.71 -15.74
CA LEU A 352 20.21 14.77 -16.52
C LEU A 352 19.01 14.20 -15.75
N TRP A 353 19.20 13.13 -14.98
CA TRP A 353 18.16 12.58 -14.12
C TRP A 353 17.77 13.56 -12.99
N LEU A 354 18.72 14.29 -12.42
CA LEU A 354 18.44 15.34 -11.43
C LEU A 354 17.59 16.47 -12.04
N ASP A 355 17.89 16.83 -13.28
CA ASP A 355 17.25 17.92 -14.03
C ASP A 355 15.86 17.54 -14.58
N LEU A 356 15.44 16.27 -14.47
CA LEU A 356 14.09 15.85 -14.84
C LEU A 356 13.01 16.61 -14.03
N PRO A 357 11.93 17.08 -14.69
CA PRO A 357 11.04 18.11 -14.13
C PRO A 357 10.12 17.63 -13.00
N SER A 358 9.93 16.32 -12.84
CA SER A 358 9.02 15.76 -11.83
C SER A 358 9.52 14.44 -11.27
N ILE A 359 8.95 14.01 -10.14
CA ILE A 359 9.22 12.69 -9.56
C ILE A 359 8.73 11.59 -10.51
N GLU A 360 7.61 11.82 -11.18
CA GLU A 360 7.05 10.90 -12.17
C GLU A 360 8.02 10.65 -13.32
N SER A 361 8.65 11.69 -13.88
CA SER A 361 9.61 11.50 -14.97
C SER A 361 10.90 10.81 -14.51
N LYS A 362 11.36 11.09 -13.29
CA LYS A 362 12.48 10.36 -12.66
C LYS A 362 12.17 8.88 -12.51
N LEU A 363 10.97 8.55 -12.02
CA LEU A 363 10.49 7.17 -11.89
C LEU A 363 10.26 6.50 -13.25
N ASP A 364 9.82 7.24 -14.26
CA ASP A 364 9.70 6.73 -15.62
C ASP A 364 11.06 6.29 -16.18
N LEU A 365 12.15 7.03 -15.90
CA LEU A 365 13.51 6.62 -16.27
C LEU A 365 14.00 5.41 -15.47
N GLU A 366 13.84 5.40 -14.15
CA GLU A 366 14.23 4.24 -13.34
C GLU A 366 13.49 2.97 -13.78
N THR A 367 12.19 3.11 -14.08
CA THR A 367 11.35 2.02 -14.59
C THR A 367 11.77 1.58 -15.99
N LEU A 368 12.10 2.53 -16.89
CA LEU A 368 12.58 2.23 -18.24
C LEU A 368 13.83 1.35 -18.18
N ILE A 369 14.84 1.78 -17.42
CA ILE A 369 16.12 1.04 -17.28
C ILE A 369 15.85 -0.33 -16.67
N THR A 370 15.10 -0.41 -15.57
CA THR A 370 14.79 -1.69 -14.89
C THR A 370 14.04 -2.69 -15.80
N TRP A 371 13.06 -2.22 -16.57
CA TRP A 371 12.30 -3.06 -17.49
C TRP A 371 13.12 -3.45 -18.72
N GLN A 372 13.98 -2.57 -19.22
CA GLN A 372 14.92 -2.90 -20.28
C GLN A 372 15.93 -3.97 -19.82
N SER A 373 16.50 -3.84 -18.62
CA SER A 373 17.38 -4.87 -18.03
C SER A 373 16.65 -6.21 -17.91
N THR A 374 15.38 -6.20 -17.48
CA THR A 374 14.55 -7.41 -17.40
C THR A 374 14.30 -8.04 -18.76
N LEU A 375 14.01 -7.23 -19.78
CA LEU A 375 13.79 -7.67 -21.15
C LEU A 375 15.03 -8.39 -21.68
N GLU A 376 16.20 -7.75 -21.55
CA GLU A 376 17.47 -8.29 -22.02
C GLU A 376 17.83 -9.59 -21.29
N TYR A 377 17.76 -9.59 -19.96
CA TYR A 377 18.02 -10.78 -19.16
C TYR A 377 17.15 -11.98 -19.55
N ARG A 378 15.85 -11.75 -19.74
CA ARG A 378 14.93 -12.81 -20.18
C ARG A 378 15.26 -13.28 -21.59
N LEU A 379 15.51 -12.36 -22.51
CA LEU A 379 15.81 -12.70 -23.89
C LEU A 379 17.10 -13.53 -24.02
N GLU A 380 18.14 -13.17 -23.28
CA GLU A 380 19.40 -13.93 -23.26
C GLU A 380 19.19 -15.37 -22.78
N ASN A 381 18.46 -15.55 -21.67
CA ASN A 381 18.19 -16.87 -21.11
C ASN A 381 17.22 -17.70 -21.96
N ILE A 382 16.22 -17.07 -22.57
CA ILE A 382 15.25 -17.76 -23.45
C ILE A 382 15.92 -18.27 -24.72
N LYS A 383 16.88 -17.52 -25.28
CA LYS A 383 17.65 -17.97 -26.45
C LYS A 383 18.34 -19.31 -26.21
N GLU A 384 18.78 -19.58 -24.99
CA GLU A 384 19.45 -20.83 -24.63
C GLU A 384 18.49 -22.04 -24.61
N ILE A 385 17.17 -21.82 -24.52
CA ILE A 385 16.18 -22.90 -24.53
C ILE A 385 15.48 -23.11 -25.88
N LEU A 386 15.71 -22.26 -26.89
CA LEU A 386 15.02 -22.34 -28.18
C LEU A 386 15.22 -23.68 -28.91
N SER A 387 16.40 -24.31 -28.80
CA SER A 387 16.64 -25.62 -29.42
C SER A 387 15.75 -26.74 -28.88
N PHE A 388 15.09 -26.52 -27.74
CA PHE A 388 14.16 -27.47 -27.11
C PHE A 388 12.69 -27.17 -27.42
N ARG A 389 12.41 -26.27 -28.37
CA ARG A 389 11.05 -25.91 -28.83
C ARG A 389 10.12 -25.47 -27.68
N PRO A 390 10.50 -24.44 -26.90
CA PRO A 390 9.73 -24.02 -25.74
C PRO A 390 8.37 -23.45 -26.13
N VAL A 391 7.39 -23.65 -25.25
CA VAL A 391 6.17 -22.84 -25.24
C VAL A 391 6.43 -21.59 -24.41
N ILE A 392 6.31 -20.41 -25.02
CA ILE A 392 6.50 -19.11 -24.37
C ILE A 392 5.12 -18.49 -24.17
N VAL A 393 4.74 -18.38 -22.90
CA VAL A 393 3.50 -17.74 -22.45
C VAL A 393 3.79 -16.30 -22.08
N GLY A 394 3.09 -15.35 -22.70
CA GLY A 394 3.27 -13.93 -22.39
C GLY A 394 2.52 -13.00 -23.34
N ASP A 395 2.94 -11.75 -23.38
CA ASP A 395 2.42 -10.75 -24.31
C ASP A 395 3.00 -10.92 -25.72
N ARG A 396 2.41 -10.24 -26.69
CA ARG A 396 2.83 -10.29 -28.10
C ARG A 396 4.21 -9.66 -28.38
N GLY A 397 4.84 -9.03 -27.39
CA GLY A 397 6.18 -8.48 -27.52
C GLY A 397 7.23 -9.54 -27.83
N TRP A 398 6.99 -10.82 -27.49
CA TRP A 398 7.86 -11.92 -27.87
C TRP A 398 8.08 -12.05 -29.40
N PHE A 399 7.06 -11.75 -30.21
CA PHE A 399 7.19 -11.75 -31.68
C PHE A 399 8.08 -10.61 -32.22
N LYS A 400 8.37 -9.59 -31.40
CA LYS A 400 9.30 -8.51 -31.75
C LYS A 400 10.74 -8.84 -31.36
N LEU A 401 10.92 -9.72 -30.38
CA LEU A 401 12.23 -10.07 -29.81
C LEU A 401 12.82 -11.34 -30.41
N LEU A 402 11.97 -12.30 -30.78
CA LEU A 402 12.35 -13.59 -31.35
C LEU A 402 12.05 -13.60 -32.85
N LYS A 403 12.90 -14.28 -33.62
CA LYS A 403 12.78 -14.39 -35.08
C LYS A 403 11.70 -15.41 -35.44
N ALA A 404 11.13 -15.28 -36.64
CA ALA A 404 10.14 -16.22 -37.17
C ALA A 404 10.69 -17.65 -37.35
N ASN A 405 12.00 -17.79 -37.61
CA ASN A 405 12.67 -19.08 -37.76
C ASN A 405 13.16 -19.68 -36.43
N ASP A 406 12.96 -18.98 -35.31
CA ASP A 406 13.29 -19.54 -34.01
C ASP A 406 12.33 -20.68 -33.68
N LEU A 407 12.85 -21.74 -33.08
CA LEU A 407 12.07 -22.92 -32.72
C LEU A 407 11.32 -22.67 -31.41
N TRP A 408 10.13 -22.06 -31.46
CA TRP A 408 9.29 -21.85 -30.27
C TRP A 408 7.79 -21.82 -30.64
N SER A 409 6.93 -21.88 -29.63
CA SER A 409 5.48 -21.72 -29.78
C SER A 409 4.96 -20.66 -28.82
N TYR A 410 4.08 -19.80 -29.32
CA TYR A 410 3.47 -18.74 -28.53
C TYR A 410 2.21 -19.25 -27.81
N HIS A 411 2.03 -18.80 -26.57
CA HIS A 411 0.77 -18.85 -25.85
C HIS A 411 0.48 -17.47 -25.26
N GLN A 412 -0.78 -17.04 -25.28
CA GLN A 412 -1.18 -15.77 -24.68
C GLN A 412 -1.06 -15.79 -23.14
N GLU A 413 -1.08 -14.62 -22.52
CA GLU A 413 -1.04 -14.48 -21.06
C GLU A 413 -2.12 -15.33 -20.38
N LEU A 414 -1.73 -16.00 -19.29
CA LEU A 414 -2.58 -16.90 -18.52
C LEU A 414 -3.09 -16.18 -17.27
N ASN A 415 -4.35 -16.43 -16.94
CA ASN A 415 -4.95 -16.02 -15.68
C ASN A 415 -4.29 -16.77 -14.51
N TYR A 416 -3.84 -16.01 -13.52
CA TYR A 416 -3.16 -16.54 -12.33
C TYR A 416 -4.02 -17.55 -11.56
N TYR A 417 -5.33 -17.30 -11.45
CA TYR A 417 -6.21 -18.10 -10.60
C TYR A 417 -6.77 -19.33 -11.27
N THR A 418 -7.11 -19.22 -12.56
CA THR A 418 -7.92 -20.22 -13.26
C THR A 418 -7.13 -21.04 -14.26
N GLU A 419 -5.97 -20.57 -14.72
CA GLU A 419 -5.24 -21.22 -15.82
C GLU A 419 -3.82 -21.66 -15.42
N LEU A 420 -3.05 -20.81 -14.71
CA LEU A 420 -1.66 -21.14 -14.34
C LEU A 420 -1.49 -22.45 -13.57
N PRO A 421 -2.31 -22.79 -12.55
CA PRO A 421 -2.14 -24.04 -11.82
C PRO A 421 -2.15 -25.27 -12.73
N TYR A 422 -3.04 -25.26 -13.73
CA TYR A 422 -3.18 -26.33 -14.71
C TYR A 422 -2.07 -26.31 -15.75
N PHE A 423 -1.68 -25.13 -16.24
CA PHE A 423 -0.64 -24.99 -17.25
C PHE A 423 0.71 -25.54 -16.77
N TYR A 424 1.09 -25.31 -15.50
CA TYR A 424 2.34 -25.85 -14.95
C TYR A 424 2.41 -27.39 -15.03
N GLY A 425 1.25 -28.06 -14.96
CA GLY A 425 1.13 -29.51 -15.12
C GLY A 425 1.31 -30.05 -16.54
N GLN A 426 1.39 -29.16 -17.53
CA GLN A 426 1.57 -29.51 -18.95
C GLN A 426 3.04 -29.54 -19.38
N SER A 427 3.96 -29.06 -18.52
CA SER A 427 5.37 -28.90 -18.85
C SER A 427 6.26 -29.83 -18.04
N LYS A 428 7.21 -30.52 -18.70
CA LYS A 428 8.23 -31.31 -18.00
C LYS A 428 9.20 -30.42 -17.22
N ILE A 429 9.54 -29.27 -17.79
CA ILE A 429 10.37 -28.22 -17.17
C ILE A 429 9.63 -26.89 -17.27
N ASN A 430 9.31 -26.30 -16.13
CA ASN A 430 8.90 -24.90 -16.06
C ASN A 430 10.17 -24.06 -15.90
N PHE A 431 10.57 -23.38 -16.97
CA PHE A 431 11.73 -22.51 -16.99
C PHE A 431 11.38 -21.14 -16.42
N ASN A 432 12.21 -20.64 -15.51
CA ASN A 432 12.03 -19.36 -14.85
C ASN A 432 13.28 -18.50 -14.99
N ALA A 433 13.05 -17.23 -15.32
CA ALA A 433 14.05 -16.17 -15.30
C ALA A 433 13.46 -14.96 -14.55
N THR A 434 14.08 -14.60 -13.44
CA THR A 434 13.61 -13.54 -12.55
C THR A 434 13.79 -12.16 -13.18
N SER A 435 12.99 -11.19 -12.75
CA SER A 435 13.13 -9.80 -13.21
C SER A 435 14.40 -9.18 -12.64
N ALA A 436 15.05 -8.31 -13.42
CA ALA A 436 16.25 -7.58 -12.99
C ALA A 436 15.99 -6.63 -11.80
N GLN A 437 14.73 -6.37 -11.45
CA GLN A 437 14.38 -5.62 -10.23
C GLN A 437 14.62 -6.41 -8.93
N MET A 438 14.79 -7.73 -9.02
CA MET A 438 15.04 -8.62 -7.88
C MET A 438 16.48 -9.12 -7.97
N LYS A 439 17.42 -8.37 -7.38
CA LYS A 439 18.85 -8.73 -7.43
C LYS A 439 19.12 -10.00 -6.66
N GLY A 440 18.73 -10.03 -5.38
CA GLY A 440 18.84 -11.20 -4.51
C GLY A 440 17.57 -12.04 -4.36
N ALA A 441 16.39 -11.46 -4.53
CA ALA A 441 15.12 -12.12 -4.24
C ALA A 441 14.61 -13.04 -5.35
N VAL A 442 13.65 -13.91 -5.00
CA VAL A 442 12.99 -14.84 -5.91
C VAL A 442 11.56 -14.41 -6.23
N ASN A 443 11.07 -14.81 -7.41
CA ASN A 443 9.70 -14.55 -7.82
C ASN A 443 8.72 -15.67 -7.42
N GLN A 444 7.42 -15.39 -7.62
CA GLN A 444 6.30 -16.25 -7.26
C GLN A 444 6.40 -17.71 -7.78
N ARG A 445 7.01 -17.93 -8.96
CA ARG A 445 7.09 -19.28 -9.58
C ARG A 445 7.93 -20.25 -8.77
N VAL A 446 8.87 -19.74 -7.97
CA VAL A 446 9.69 -20.56 -7.07
C VAL A 446 8.85 -21.31 -6.04
N PHE A 447 7.67 -20.78 -5.70
CA PHE A 447 6.73 -21.42 -4.78
C PHE A 447 5.62 -22.16 -5.54
N ASP A 448 4.98 -21.51 -6.51
CA ASP A 448 3.76 -22.03 -7.14
C ASP A 448 4.01 -23.28 -8.00
N VAL A 449 5.14 -23.34 -8.72
CA VAL A 449 5.44 -24.47 -9.60
C VAL A 449 5.65 -25.76 -8.80
N PRO A 450 6.56 -25.83 -7.82
CA PRO A 450 6.74 -27.06 -7.05
C PRO A 450 5.51 -27.37 -6.17
N ALA A 451 4.81 -26.35 -5.67
CA ALA A 451 3.53 -26.56 -5.00
C ALA A 451 2.52 -27.25 -5.92
N SER A 452 2.38 -26.86 -7.18
CA SER A 452 1.51 -27.57 -8.12
C SER A 452 1.97 -29.01 -8.47
N GLY A 453 3.11 -29.46 -7.94
CA GLY A 453 3.66 -30.79 -8.17
C GLY A 453 4.49 -30.89 -9.45
N ASN A 454 5.09 -29.78 -9.89
CA ASN A 454 5.81 -29.69 -11.15
C ASN A 454 7.25 -29.22 -10.96
N PHE A 455 8.10 -29.56 -11.92
CA PHE A 455 9.52 -29.24 -11.85
C PHE A 455 9.78 -27.81 -12.30
N LEU A 456 10.64 -27.12 -11.54
CA LEU A 456 11.11 -25.76 -11.81
C LEU A 456 12.62 -25.78 -12.07
N LEU A 457 13.04 -25.12 -13.13
CA LEU A 457 14.44 -24.72 -13.36
C LEU A 457 14.48 -23.19 -13.34
N THR A 458 15.20 -22.59 -12.39
CA THR A 458 15.21 -21.14 -12.15
C THR A 458 16.60 -20.53 -12.26
N ASP A 459 16.71 -19.21 -12.44
CA ASP A 459 17.96 -18.51 -12.23
C ASP A 459 18.37 -18.48 -10.75
N TYR A 460 19.68 -18.47 -10.49
CA TYR A 460 20.24 -18.29 -9.16
C TYR A 460 20.01 -16.86 -8.67
N ARG A 461 19.51 -16.76 -7.43
CA ARG A 461 19.32 -15.54 -6.67
C ARG A 461 19.74 -15.86 -5.25
N TYR A 462 20.66 -15.10 -4.67
CA TYR A 462 21.33 -15.55 -3.43
C TYR A 462 20.34 -15.84 -2.29
N GLN A 463 19.19 -15.14 -2.22
CA GLN A 463 18.19 -15.36 -1.18
C GLN A 463 17.46 -16.71 -1.33
N ILE A 464 17.58 -17.41 -2.47
CA ILE A 464 17.00 -18.74 -2.66
C ILE A 464 17.56 -19.77 -1.67
N GLU A 465 18.81 -19.58 -1.23
CA GLU A 465 19.50 -20.46 -0.29
C GLU A 465 18.95 -20.35 1.13
N HIS A 466 18.29 -19.23 1.46
CA HIS A 466 17.54 -19.08 2.72
C HIS A 466 16.18 -19.80 2.69
N LEU A 467 15.70 -20.14 1.49
CA LEU A 467 14.38 -20.72 1.28
C LEU A 467 14.47 -22.24 1.07
N PHE A 468 15.45 -22.69 0.29
CA PHE A 468 15.55 -24.07 -0.20
C PHE A 468 16.98 -24.59 -0.21
N GLU A 469 17.14 -25.90 -0.03
CA GLU A 469 18.42 -26.58 -0.19
C GLU A 469 18.76 -26.86 -1.68
N ALA A 470 19.85 -26.25 -2.17
CA ALA A 470 20.31 -26.40 -3.55
C ALA A 470 20.58 -27.87 -3.93
N GLY A 471 20.15 -28.30 -5.12
CA GLY A 471 20.33 -29.66 -5.61
C GLY A 471 19.38 -30.69 -5.00
N LYS A 472 18.66 -30.36 -3.93
CA LYS A 472 17.69 -31.26 -3.28
C LYS A 472 16.26 -30.76 -3.36
N GLU A 473 16.04 -29.47 -3.14
CA GLU A 473 14.72 -28.82 -3.12
C GLU A 473 14.57 -27.80 -4.24
N VAL A 474 15.66 -27.35 -4.83
CA VAL A 474 15.65 -26.42 -5.96
C VAL A 474 16.82 -26.70 -6.90
N ILE A 475 16.58 -26.51 -8.19
CA ILE A 475 17.62 -26.49 -9.22
C ILE A 475 17.65 -25.10 -9.84
N TYR A 476 18.84 -24.52 -9.87
CA TYR A 476 19.07 -23.25 -10.51
C TYR A 476 20.27 -23.29 -11.46
N TYR A 477 20.29 -22.36 -12.42
CA TYR A 477 21.46 -22.02 -13.22
C TYR A 477 22.05 -20.69 -12.72
N LYS A 478 23.38 -20.61 -12.64
CA LYS A 478 24.10 -19.38 -12.27
C LYS A 478 24.47 -18.55 -13.48
N ASP A 479 24.77 -19.22 -14.59
CA ASP A 479 25.13 -18.59 -15.86
C ASP A 479 24.29 -19.15 -17.01
N LYS A 480 24.06 -18.33 -18.04
CA LYS A 480 23.27 -18.74 -19.22
C LYS A 480 23.88 -19.94 -19.95
N SER A 481 25.20 -20.12 -19.90
CA SER A 481 25.90 -21.27 -20.49
C SER A 481 25.50 -22.62 -19.88
N GLU A 482 25.02 -22.64 -18.62
CA GLU A 482 24.60 -23.88 -17.94
C GLU A 482 23.21 -24.36 -18.38
N ILE A 483 22.39 -23.44 -18.93
CA ILE A 483 20.97 -23.68 -19.22
C ILE A 483 20.79 -24.90 -20.14
N LYS A 484 21.56 -24.98 -21.23
CA LYS A 484 21.41 -26.05 -22.22
C LYS A 484 21.64 -27.44 -21.62
N GLU A 485 22.71 -27.61 -20.84
CA GLU A 485 23.05 -28.90 -20.24
C GLU A 485 22.06 -29.27 -19.13
N LEU A 486 21.63 -28.30 -18.31
CA LEU A 486 20.60 -28.54 -17.28
C LEU A 486 19.27 -28.95 -17.91
N VAL A 487 18.81 -28.25 -18.95
CA VAL A 487 17.59 -28.59 -19.67
C VAL A 487 17.70 -29.99 -20.29
N LYS A 488 18.80 -30.29 -21.00
CA LYS A 488 19.04 -31.60 -21.61
C LYS A 488 19.06 -32.74 -20.59
N PHE A 489 19.70 -32.53 -19.44
CA PHE A 489 19.73 -33.51 -18.35
C PHE A 489 18.33 -33.74 -17.79
N TYR A 490 17.66 -32.68 -17.33
CA TYR A 490 16.39 -32.81 -16.64
C TYR A 490 15.26 -33.22 -17.57
N LEU A 491 15.29 -32.96 -18.88
CA LEU A 491 14.28 -33.45 -19.83
C LEU A 491 14.18 -34.98 -19.88
N ASN A 492 15.30 -35.67 -19.63
CA ASN A 492 15.43 -37.13 -19.76
C ASN A 492 15.49 -37.86 -18.40
N LYS A 493 15.32 -37.15 -17.28
CA LYS A 493 15.51 -37.68 -15.92
C LYS A 493 14.28 -37.50 -15.05
N ASP A 494 13.20 -38.20 -15.39
CA ASP A 494 11.91 -38.13 -14.68
C ASP A 494 12.05 -38.44 -13.18
N SER A 495 12.86 -39.44 -12.81
CA SER A 495 13.12 -39.81 -11.41
C SER A 495 13.77 -38.67 -10.62
N GLU A 496 14.75 -37.97 -11.21
CA GLU A 496 15.45 -36.88 -10.55
C GLU A 496 14.55 -35.66 -10.38
N ARG A 497 13.77 -35.31 -11.42
CA ARG A 497 12.76 -34.25 -11.32
C ARG A 497 11.76 -34.54 -10.19
N ASN A 498 11.23 -35.76 -10.12
CA ASN A 498 10.24 -36.15 -9.10
C ASN A 498 10.80 -36.04 -7.68
N LYS A 499 12.04 -36.51 -7.43
CA LYS A 499 12.70 -36.38 -6.12
C LYS A 499 12.79 -34.92 -5.66
N ILE A 500 13.13 -34.02 -6.58
CA ILE A 500 13.26 -32.58 -6.29
C ILE A 500 11.89 -31.97 -6.02
N ILE A 501 10.88 -32.27 -6.86
CA ILE A 501 9.50 -31.80 -6.67
C ILE A 501 8.95 -32.19 -5.30
N GLU A 502 9.12 -33.45 -4.89
CA GLU A 502 8.59 -33.96 -3.62
C GLU A 502 9.20 -33.23 -2.43
N LYS A 503 10.53 -33.04 -2.43
CA LYS A 503 11.24 -32.32 -1.36
C LYS A 503 10.86 -30.84 -1.35
N ALA A 504 10.89 -30.18 -2.50
CA ALA A 504 10.47 -28.78 -2.67
C ALA A 504 9.05 -28.55 -2.14
N ARG A 505 8.10 -29.41 -2.55
CA ARG A 505 6.70 -29.33 -2.13
C ARG A 505 6.55 -29.55 -0.63
N LYS A 506 7.27 -30.51 -0.05
CA LYS A 506 7.27 -30.75 1.40
C LYS A 506 7.69 -29.48 2.16
N ARG A 507 8.81 -28.88 1.75
CA ARG A 507 9.33 -27.62 2.31
C ARG A 507 8.34 -26.47 2.16
N ILE A 508 7.72 -26.32 0.99
CA ILE A 508 6.73 -25.25 0.74
C ILE A 508 5.50 -25.39 1.63
N ILE A 509 4.95 -26.60 1.75
CA ILE A 509 3.75 -26.84 2.58
C ILE A 509 4.06 -26.59 4.06
N SER A 510 5.26 -26.94 4.53
CA SER A 510 5.64 -26.70 5.93
C SER A 510 5.89 -25.23 6.22
N GLU A 511 6.51 -24.49 5.30
CA GLU A 511 7.13 -23.19 5.63
C GLU A 511 6.77 -22.03 4.71
N HIS A 512 6.30 -22.26 3.48
CA HIS A 512 6.12 -21.22 2.46
C HIS A 512 4.68 -21.08 1.94
N THR A 513 3.71 -21.19 2.86
CA THR A 513 2.28 -20.93 2.57
C THR A 513 1.85 -19.53 3.04
N TYR A 514 0.79 -18.97 2.44
CA TYR A 514 0.26 -17.68 2.87
C TYR A 514 -0.26 -17.71 4.32
N GLU A 515 -0.72 -18.86 4.79
CA GLU A 515 -1.07 -19.11 6.19
C GLU A 515 0.13 -18.85 7.11
N ASN A 516 1.31 -19.36 6.76
CA ASN A 516 2.52 -19.11 7.53
C ASN A 516 2.94 -17.64 7.46
N ARG A 517 2.81 -16.98 6.30
CA ARG A 517 3.08 -15.54 6.18
C ARG A 517 2.16 -14.70 7.04
N LEU A 518 0.87 -15.03 7.06
CA LEU A 518 -0.12 -14.30 7.84
C LEU A 518 0.09 -14.51 9.35
N LYS A 519 0.48 -15.71 9.79
CA LYS A 519 0.90 -15.96 11.18
C LYS A 519 2.10 -15.12 11.57
N THR A 520 3.16 -15.11 10.76
CA THR A 520 4.36 -14.31 11.02
C THR A 520 4.05 -12.82 11.06
N LEU A 521 3.27 -12.33 10.09
CA LEU A 521 2.84 -10.94 10.01
C LEU A 521 2.03 -10.57 11.25
N TYR A 522 1.00 -11.34 11.59
CA TYR A 522 0.16 -11.10 12.78
C TYR A 522 0.99 -11.08 14.06
N SER A 523 1.85 -12.09 14.26
CA SER A 523 2.74 -12.16 15.42
C SER A 523 3.66 -10.94 15.52
N THR A 524 4.13 -10.42 14.38
CA THR A 524 4.99 -9.23 14.36
C THR A 524 4.20 -7.99 14.75
N MET A 525 3.00 -7.82 14.17
CA MET A 525 2.11 -6.69 14.49
C MET A 525 1.69 -6.71 15.97
N SER A 526 1.29 -7.87 16.49
CA SER A 526 0.89 -8.01 17.89
C SER A 526 2.02 -7.66 18.86
N LYS A 527 3.25 -8.12 18.61
CA LYS A 527 4.41 -7.77 19.45
C LYS A 527 4.73 -6.26 19.47
N LEU A 528 4.38 -5.54 18.41
CA LEU A 528 4.70 -4.11 18.26
C LEU A 528 3.63 -3.18 18.85
N PHE A 529 2.40 -3.66 19.04
CA PHE A 529 1.23 -2.81 19.32
C PHE A 529 0.25 -3.37 20.38
N ASN A 530 0.56 -4.51 21.03
CA ASN A 530 -0.23 -5.07 22.14
C ASN A 530 0.18 -4.50 23.51
#